data_AF-R9LLL1-F1
#
_entry.id   AF-R9LLL1-F1
#
_cell.length_a   1.000
_cell.length_b   1.000
_cell.length_c   1.000
_cell.angle_alpha   90.00
_cell.angle_beta   90.00
_cell.angle_gamma   90.00
#
_symmetry.space_group_name_H-M   'P 1'
#
loop_
_entity.id
_entity.type
_entity.pdbx_description
1 polymer ?
#
loop_
_entity_poly.entity_id
_entity_poly.type
_entity_poly.pdbx_seq_one_letter_code
_entity_poly.pdbx_strand_id
1 'polypeptide(L)'
;MSPKRKTFIFLIVSQLIYAFFSVAWLIVLGISAYLFHDSGGVHPGMQALFAYLQAYPGGLLIALILGWTYFAKGKYKPAVWWNLLPLLWVIPYLGIFIYANFFA
;
A
#
# COMPACT_ATOMS: atom_id res chain seq x y z
N MET A 1 -10.06 10.44 -25.46
CA MET A 1 -10.47 10.59 -24.04
C MET A 1 -9.56 11.63 -23.36
N SER A 2 -10.12 12.66 -22.73
CA SER A 2 -9.32 13.78 -22.18
C SER A 2 -8.40 13.34 -21.04
N PRO A 3 -7.24 14.01 -20.82
CA PRO A 3 -6.32 13.71 -19.71
C PRO A 3 -7.02 13.73 -18.34
N LYS A 4 -7.96 14.66 -18.15
CA LYS A 4 -8.82 14.74 -16.96
C LYS A 4 -9.61 13.45 -16.74
N ARG A 5 -10.34 12.98 -17.76
CA ARG A 5 -11.19 11.78 -17.63
C ARG A 5 -10.37 10.52 -17.41
N LYS A 6 -9.22 10.38 -18.10
CA LYS A 6 -8.28 9.27 -17.88
C LYS A 6 -7.76 9.24 -16.44
N THR A 7 -7.31 10.39 -15.94
CA THR A 7 -6.75 10.50 -14.58
C THR A 7 -7.82 10.24 -13.53
N PHE A 8 -9.03 10.76 -13.71
CA PHE A 8 -10.15 10.53 -12.80
C PHE A 8 -10.46 9.04 -12.61
N ILE A 9 -10.59 8.30 -13.72
CA ILE A 9 -10.86 6.86 -13.68
C ILE A 9 -9.69 6.13 -13.03
N PHE A 10 -8.46 6.48 -13.40
CA PHE A 10 -7.27 5.90 -12.78
C PHE A 10 -7.28 6.07 -11.26
N LEU A 11 -7.53 7.29 -10.76
CA LEU A 11 -7.61 7.55 -9.31
C LEU A 11 -8.72 6.74 -8.64
N ILE A 12 -9.94 6.69 -9.20
CA ILE A 12 -11.02 5.89 -8.59
C ILE A 12 -10.68 4.40 -8.57
N VAL A 13 -10.28 3.83 -9.70
CA VAL A 13 -10.03 2.39 -9.83
C VAL A 13 -8.90 1.95 -8.90
N SER A 14 -7.80 2.71 -8.88
CA SER A 14 -6.68 2.42 -7.98
C SER A 14 -7.05 2.54 -6.50
N GLN A 15 -7.82 3.56 -6.11
CA GLN A 15 -8.25 3.72 -4.72
C GLN A 15 -9.17 2.58 -4.26
N LEU A 16 -10.02 2.05 -5.16
CA LEU A 16 -10.83 0.86 -4.86
C LEU A 16 -9.95 -0.38 -4.69
N ILE A 17 -8.95 -0.58 -5.55
CA ILE A 17 -7.99 -1.68 -5.42
C ILE A 17 -7.23 -1.55 -4.09
N TYR A 18 -6.77 -0.36 -3.74
CA TYR A 18 -6.05 -0.13 -2.49
C TYR A 18 -6.94 -0.37 -1.28
N ALA A 19 -8.19 0.11 -1.30
CA ALA A 19 -9.15 -0.18 -0.24
C ALA A 19 -9.36 -1.70 -0.04
N PHE A 20 -9.37 -2.48 -1.12
CA PHE A 20 -9.40 -3.95 -1.03
C PHE A 20 -8.13 -4.53 -0.40
N PHE A 21 -6.95 -4.01 -0.77
CA PHE A 21 -5.67 -4.41 -0.16
C PHE A 21 -5.59 -4.10 1.34
N SER A 22 -6.35 -3.14 1.85
CA SER A 22 -6.48 -2.90 3.30
C SER A 22 -6.97 -4.14 4.07
N VAL A 23 -7.72 -5.05 3.44
CA VAL A 23 -8.13 -6.31 4.07
C VAL A 23 -6.93 -7.22 4.30
N ALA A 24 -6.08 -7.40 3.27
CA ALA A 24 -4.83 -8.16 3.41
C ALA A 24 -3.89 -7.51 4.44
N TRP A 25 -3.88 -6.18 4.50
CA TRP A 25 -3.13 -5.44 5.51
C TRP A 25 -3.61 -5.71 6.94
N LEU A 26 -4.93 -5.77 7.19
CA LEU A 26 -5.47 -6.11 8.51
C LEU A 26 -5.01 -7.50 8.99
N ILE A 27 -4.92 -8.46 8.07
CA ILE A 27 -4.41 -9.81 8.38
C ILE A 27 -2.94 -9.73 8.81
N VAL A 28 -2.10 -9.02 8.05
CA VAL A 28 -0.68 -8.84 8.40
C VAL A 28 -0.52 -8.09 9.72
N LEU A 29 -1.36 -7.09 10.00
CA LEU A 29 -1.35 -6.39 11.28
C LEU A 29 -1.62 -7.37 12.45
N GLY A 30 -2.64 -8.22 12.33
CA GLY A 30 -2.99 -9.21 13.35
C GLY A 30 -1.88 -10.24 13.58
N ILE A 31 -1.32 -10.80 12.49
CA ILE A 31 -0.19 -11.74 12.56
C ILE A 31 1.02 -11.06 13.21
N SER A 32 1.34 -9.82 12.81
CA SER A 32 2.47 -9.08 13.37
C SER A 32 2.28 -8.84 14.87
N ALA A 33 1.10 -8.42 15.30
CA ALA A 33 0.81 -8.16 16.71
C ALA A 33 0.99 -9.42 17.57
N TYR A 34 0.60 -10.59 17.06
CA TYR A 34 0.83 -11.87 17.72
C TYR A 34 2.32 -12.24 17.74
N LEU A 35 3.01 -12.15 16.59
CA LEU A 35 4.41 -12.54 16.45
C LEU A 35 5.35 -11.70 17.31
N PHE A 36 5.01 -10.42 17.52
CA PHE A 36 5.83 -9.47 18.28
C PHE A 36 5.39 -9.30 19.74
N HIS A 37 4.40 -10.06 20.22
CA HIS A 37 3.95 -9.98 21.62
C HIS A 37 5.05 -10.34 22.62
N ASP A 38 5.92 -11.31 22.26
CA ASP A 38 6.97 -11.87 23.12
C ASP A 38 8.38 -11.67 22.50
N SER A 39 8.63 -10.50 21.91
CA SER A 39 9.67 -10.21 20.91
C SER A 39 11.15 -10.38 21.29
N GLY A 40 11.50 -11.12 22.35
CA GLY A 40 12.88 -11.35 22.78
C GLY A 40 13.79 -12.06 21.76
N GLY A 41 13.25 -12.61 20.66
CA GLY A 41 14.00 -13.42 19.69
C GLY A 41 13.79 -13.11 18.20
N VAL A 42 13.07 -12.06 17.82
CA VAL A 42 12.80 -11.79 16.39
C VAL A 42 13.98 -11.08 15.73
N HIS A 43 14.43 -11.60 14.57
CA HIS A 43 15.52 -11.00 13.81
C HIS A 43 15.23 -9.53 13.43
N PRO A 44 16.17 -8.58 13.61
CA PRO A 44 15.94 -7.16 13.35
C PRO A 44 15.44 -6.82 11.94
N GLY A 45 15.91 -7.57 10.93
CA GLY A 45 15.46 -7.40 9.55
C GLY A 45 13.97 -7.74 9.35
N MET A 46 13.45 -8.71 10.10
CA MET A 46 12.04 -9.08 10.08
C MET A 46 11.19 -7.97 10.71
N GLN A 47 11.68 -7.40 11.83
CA GLN A 47 11.02 -6.28 12.50
C GLN A 47 10.92 -5.05 11.61
N ALA A 48 12.00 -4.72 10.87
CA ALA A 48 11.99 -3.63 9.89
C ALA A 48 11.01 -3.87 8.74
N LEU A 49 10.95 -5.10 8.20
CA LEU A 49 9.99 -5.45 7.14
C LEU A 49 8.55 -5.30 7.60
N PHE A 50 8.21 -5.78 8.81
CA PHE A 50 6.86 -5.64 9.34
C PHE A 50 6.50 -4.19 9.66
N ALA A 51 7.42 -3.41 10.22
CA ALA A 51 7.21 -1.97 10.42
C ALA A 51 6.95 -1.25 9.08
N TYR A 52 7.69 -1.60 8.03
CA TYR A 52 7.46 -1.09 6.68
C TYR A 52 6.06 -1.46 6.16
N LEU A 53 5.65 -2.74 6.29
CA LEU A 53 4.33 -3.21 5.87
C LEU A 53 3.19 -2.54 6.64
N GLN A 54 3.38 -2.26 7.93
CA GLN A 54 2.42 -1.54 8.76
C GLN A 54 2.24 -0.08 8.35
N ALA A 55 3.22 0.55 7.68
CA ALA A 55 3.13 1.92 7.19
C ALA A 55 2.16 2.10 6.01
N TYR A 56 1.62 1.01 5.46
CA TYR A 56 0.71 1.02 4.30
C TYR A 56 -0.47 2.02 4.40
N PRO A 57 -1.24 2.09 5.52
CA PRO A 57 -2.36 3.04 5.61
C PRO A 57 -1.90 4.49 5.53
N GLY A 58 -0.71 4.80 6.04
CA GLY A 58 -0.09 6.12 5.89
C GLY A 58 0.20 6.44 4.43
N GLY A 59 0.82 5.51 3.70
CA GLY A 59 1.05 5.64 2.26
C GLY A 59 -0.25 5.81 1.45
N LEU A 60 -1.29 5.06 1.81
CA LEU A 60 -2.62 5.15 1.20
C LEU A 60 -3.27 6.52 1.46
N LEU A 61 -3.22 7.02 2.69
CA LEU A 61 -3.76 8.35 3.03
C LEU A 61 -3.03 9.46 2.27
N ILE A 62 -1.70 9.40 2.19
CA ILE A 62 -0.90 10.37 1.42
C ILE A 62 -1.31 10.34 -0.05
N ALA A 63 -1.45 9.14 -0.64
CA ALA A 63 -1.88 8.96 -2.02
C ALA A 63 -3.29 9.53 -2.27
N LEU A 64 -4.22 9.29 -1.35
CA LEU A 64 -5.59 9.78 -1.43
C LEU A 64 -5.62 11.32 -1.34
N ILE A 65 -4.99 11.90 -0.33
CA ILE A 65 -4.97 13.36 -0.15
C ILE A 65 -4.26 14.05 -1.32
N LEU A 66 -3.03 13.67 -1.64
CA LEU A 66 -2.23 14.36 -2.65
C LEU A 66 -2.74 14.07 -4.06
N GLY A 67 -3.16 12.83 -4.36
CA GLY A 67 -3.73 12.47 -5.65
C GLY A 67 -4.93 13.34 -6.01
N TRP A 68 -5.90 13.46 -5.12
CA TRP A 68 -7.09 14.30 -5.33
C TRP A 68 -6.80 15.80 -5.30
N THR A 69 -5.88 16.24 -4.44
CA THR A 69 -5.46 17.65 -4.38
C THR A 69 -4.83 18.11 -5.70
N TYR A 70 -3.90 17.34 -6.26
CA TYR A 70 -3.26 17.67 -7.53
C TYR A 70 -4.23 17.54 -8.71
N PHE A 71 -5.14 16.57 -8.67
CA PHE A 71 -6.20 16.43 -9.66
C PHE A 71 -7.11 17.66 -9.70
N ALA A 72 -7.57 18.14 -8.54
CA ALA A 72 -8.41 19.33 -8.42
C ALA A 72 -7.72 20.60 -8.95
N LYS A 73 -6.39 20.68 -8.80
CA LYS A 73 -5.54 21.77 -9.34
C LYS A 73 -5.23 21.62 -10.84
N GLY A 74 -5.81 20.64 -11.55
CA GLY A 74 -5.54 20.36 -12.96
C GLY A 74 -4.15 19.75 -13.23
N LYS A 75 -3.40 19.39 -12.18
CA LYS A 75 -2.05 18.81 -12.27
C LYS A 75 -2.12 17.28 -12.33
N TYR A 76 -2.49 16.76 -13.50
CA TYR A 76 -2.77 15.33 -13.68
C TYR A 76 -1.53 14.42 -13.53
N LYS A 77 -0.36 14.83 -14.01
CA LYS A 77 0.87 14.03 -13.89
C LYS A 77 1.25 13.81 -12.41
N PRO A 78 1.38 14.85 -11.55
CA PRO A 78 1.60 14.65 -10.12
C PRO A 78 0.52 13.85 -9.43
N ALA A 79 -0.76 14.03 -9.81
CA ALA A 79 -1.86 13.26 -9.24
C ALA A 79 -1.67 11.75 -9.43
N VAL A 80 -1.24 11.33 -10.63
CA VAL A 80 -0.92 9.93 -10.90
C VAL A 80 0.29 9.47 -10.08
N TRP A 81 1.38 10.23 -10.06
CA TRP A 81 2.59 9.85 -9.32
C TRP A 81 2.35 9.62 -7.82
N TRP A 82 1.65 10.53 -7.16
CA TRP A 82 1.29 10.37 -5.75
C TRP A 82 0.38 9.17 -5.52
N ASN A 83 -0.46 8.86 -6.49
CA ASN A 83 -1.38 7.74 -6.41
C ASN A 83 -0.72 6.39 -6.74
N LEU A 84 0.50 6.37 -7.27
CA LEU A 84 1.30 5.15 -7.43
C LEU A 84 2.02 4.75 -6.13
N LEU A 85 2.12 5.66 -5.16
CA LEU A 85 2.82 5.42 -3.89
C LEU A 85 2.38 4.11 -3.20
N PRO A 86 1.08 3.78 -3.05
CA PRO A 86 0.66 2.58 -2.34
C PRO A 86 1.10 1.27 -3.02
N LEU A 87 1.46 1.30 -4.31
CA LEU A 87 1.97 0.12 -5.01
C LEU A 87 3.31 -0.37 -4.47
N LEU A 88 4.09 0.50 -3.82
CA LEU A 88 5.35 0.09 -3.18
C LEU A 88 5.12 -0.97 -2.10
N TRP A 89 3.96 -0.99 -1.48
CA TRP A 89 3.59 -2.01 -0.50
C TRP A 89 3.05 -3.28 -1.16
N VAL A 90 2.40 -3.18 -2.32
CA VAL A 90 1.88 -4.36 -3.05
C VAL A 90 3.00 -5.33 -3.43
N ILE A 91 4.19 -4.81 -3.79
CA ILE A 91 5.35 -5.62 -4.19
C ILE A 91 5.79 -6.60 -3.08
N PRO A 92 6.12 -6.17 -1.85
CA PRO A 92 6.49 -7.09 -0.79
C PRO A 92 5.35 -8.01 -0.35
N TYR A 93 4.09 -7.56 -0.42
CA TYR A 93 2.94 -8.47 -0.22
C TYR A 93 2.94 -9.64 -1.22
N LEU A 94 3.13 -9.34 -2.52
CA LEU A 94 3.24 -10.36 -3.56
C LEU A 94 4.46 -11.26 -3.34
N GLY A 95 5.59 -10.70 -2.94
CA GLY A 95 6.81 -11.46 -2.63
C GLY A 95 6.60 -12.48 -1.53
N ILE A 96 5.99 -12.07 -0.41
CA ILE A 96 5.68 -12.98 0.72
C ILE A 96 4.67 -14.04 0.28
N PHE A 97 3.63 -13.66 -0.47
CA PHE A 97 2.62 -14.60 -0.96
C PHE A 97 3.23 -15.65 -1.89
N ILE A 98 4.05 -15.25 -2.86
CA ILE A 98 4.73 -16.19 -3.78
C ILE A 98 5.67 -17.09 -3.00
N TYR A 99 6.48 -16.54 -2.09
CA TYR A 99 7.38 -17.34 -1.26
C TYR A 99 6.62 -18.41 -0.47
N ALA A 100 5.53 -18.02 0.22
CA ALA A 100 4.76 -18.92 1.07
C ALA A 100 4.00 -20.01 0.29
N ASN A 101 3.61 -19.79 -0.97
CA ASN A 101 2.85 -20.78 -1.74
C ASN A 101 3.72 -21.69 -2.61
N PHE A 102 4.93 -21.25 -2.98
CA PHE A 102 5.80 -21.99 -3.90
C PHE A 102 7.07 -22.53 -3.26
N PHE A 103 7.51 -22.00 -2.11
CA PHE A 103 8.80 -22.34 -1.50
C PHE A 103 8.73 -22.71 -0.01
N ALA A 104 7.61 -22.46 0.66
CA ALA A 104 7.32 -22.93 2.02
C ALA A 104 6.45 -24.19 1.98
#